data_AF-A0AAV5V150-F1
#
_entry.id   AF-A0AAV5V150-F1
#
_cell.length_a   1.000
_cell.length_b   1.000
_cell.length_c   1.000
_cell.angle_alpha   90.00
_cell.angle_beta   90.00
_cell.angle_gamma   90.00
#
_symmetry.space_group_name_H-M   'P 1'
#
loop_
_entity.id
_entity.type
_entity.pdbx_description
1 polymer ?
#
loop_
_entity_poly.entity_id
_entity_poly.type
_entity_poly.pdbx_seq_one_letter_code
_entity_poly.pdbx_strand_id
1 'polypeptide(L)'
;RMYGSERFLLVNLFAFSDNSGLGNLVFELMGSIALARKLKRTLIVEKTAYEKMQQKYGELSNIMTETSWNISNEVISFSKVFDYNYFHCCRYNTAVDRLDDYSDPVISVKAKYLQSFKYFRNLNLSEIRWLLGVDDNLRSIARDKLIDPAKLAKFDHKLCVHSRRGDFLHSYEQ
;
A
#
# COMPACT_ATOMS: atom_id res chain seq x y z
N ARG A 1 -18.39 -11.72 23.63
CA ARG A 1 -17.42 -11.11 22.68
C ARG A 1 -18.03 -11.25 21.30
N MET A 2 -18.38 -10.15 20.62
CA MET A 2 -19.13 -10.19 19.36
C MET A 2 -18.35 -10.73 18.14
N TYR A 3 -17.04 -10.99 18.25
CA TYR A 3 -16.16 -11.27 17.10
C TYR A 3 -15.42 -12.62 17.12
N GLY A 4 -15.81 -13.58 17.97
CA GLY A 4 -15.07 -14.86 18.06
C GLY A 4 -13.56 -14.65 18.34
N SER A 5 -12.69 -15.34 17.59
CA SER A 5 -11.23 -15.21 17.63
C SER A 5 -10.64 -14.31 16.52
N GLU A 6 -11.49 -13.74 15.68
CA GLU A 6 -11.04 -12.94 14.53
C GLU A 6 -10.53 -11.57 14.98
N ARG A 7 -9.48 -11.08 14.30
CA ARG A 7 -8.87 -9.78 14.59
C ARG A 7 -8.72 -8.98 13.32
N PHE A 8 -9.13 -7.71 13.36
CA PHE A 8 -9.19 -6.84 12.20
C PHE A 8 -8.30 -5.61 12.37
N LEU A 9 -7.70 -5.18 11.26
CA LEU A 9 -7.04 -3.90 11.12
C LEU A 9 -7.80 -3.07 10.09
N LEU A 10 -8.45 -2.01 10.52
CA LEU A 10 -9.16 -1.08 9.66
C LEU A 10 -8.24 0.06 9.31
N VAL A 11 -8.02 0.29 8.02
CA VAL A 11 -7.15 1.39 7.57
C VAL A 11 -7.94 2.35 6.70
N ASN A 12 -7.96 3.61 7.12
CA ASN A 12 -8.33 4.74 6.25
C ASN A 12 -7.07 5.21 5.53
N LEU A 13 -7.11 5.17 4.19
CA LEU A 13 -5.94 5.37 3.32
C LEU A 13 -5.96 6.78 2.72
N PHE A 14 -5.13 7.68 3.24
CA PHE A 14 -5.12 9.08 2.85
C PHE A 14 -4.89 9.30 1.34
N ALA A 15 -3.95 8.57 0.73
CA ALA A 15 -3.61 8.73 -0.68
C ALA A 15 -4.80 8.46 -1.61
N PHE A 16 -5.76 7.64 -1.18
CA PHE A 16 -6.96 7.33 -1.96
C PHE A 16 -7.93 8.50 -2.02
N SER A 17 -8.01 9.29 -0.94
CA SER A 17 -8.84 10.49 -0.85
C SER A 17 -8.19 11.73 -1.47
N ASP A 18 -6.85 11.77 -1.53
CA ASP A 18 -6.07 12.95 -1.96
C ASP A 18 -5.75 12.99 -3.47
N ASN A 19 -6.42 12.17 -4.29
CA ASN A 19 -6.12 12.05 -5.73
C ASN A 19 -4.63 11.77 -6.06
N SER A 20 -3.93 11.13 -5.13
CA SER A 20 -2.51 10.82 -5.29
C SER A 20 -2.22 9.86 -6.46
N GLY A 21 -0.99 9.92 -6.97
CA GLY A 21 -0.50 9.02 -8.02
C GLY A 21 -0.33 7.57 -7.54
N LEU A 22 -0.22 6.64 -8.50
CA LEU A 22 -0.17 5.19 -8.24
C LEU A 22 0.89 4.78 -7.20
N GLY A 23 2.08 5.37 -7.25
CA GLY A 23 3.14 5.07 -6.28
C GLY A 23 2.68 5.26 -4.84
N ASN A 24 2.02 6.37 -4.54
CA ASN A 24 1.51 6.66 -3.20
C ASN A 24 0.46 5.65 -2.74
N LEU A 25 -0.46 5.27 -3.64
CA LEU A 25 -1.50 4.28 -3.38
C LEU A 25 -0.91 2.92 -3.05
N VAL A 26 0.05 2.46 -3.86
CA VAL A 26 0.76 1.19 -3.67
C VAL A 26 1.55 1.20 -2.37
N PHE A 27 2.26 2.29 -2.06
CA PHE A 27 3.00 2.40 -0.81
C PHE A 27 2.09 2.31 0.43
N GLU A 28 0.96 3.01 0.43
CA GLU A 28 0.02 2.95 1.56
C GLU A 28 -0.62 1.57 1.71
N LEU A 29 -0.98 0.91 0.61
CA LEU A 29 -1.50 -0.46 0.67
C LEU A 29 -0.44 -1.46 1.14
N MET A 30 0.78 -1.40 0.59
CA MET A 30 1.88 -2.29 0.99
C MET A 30 2.23 -2.13 2.47
N GLY A 31 2.31 -0.88 2.96
CA GLY A 31 2.52 -0.61 4.38
C GLY A 31 1.39 -1.16 5.25
N SER A 32 0.14 -1.05 4.78
CA SER A 32 -1.03 -1.58 5.49
C SER A 32 -1.07 -3.10 5.54
N ILE A 33 -0.73 -3.79 4.44
CA ILE A 33 -0.61 -5.25 4.37
C ILE A 33 0.46 -5.74 5.33
N ALA A 34 1.65 -5.13 5.28
CA ALA A 34 2.75 -5.50 6.16
C ALA A 34 2.39 -5.29 7.63
N LEU A 35 1.68 -4.21 7.95
CA LEU A 35 1.20 -3.93 9.30
C LEU A 35 0.15 -4.96 9.75
N ALA A 36 -0.82 -5.29 8.90
CA ALA A 36 -1.85 -6.28 9.21
C ALA A 36 -1.23 -7.65 9.49
N ARG A 37 -0.27 -8.07 8.66
CA ARG A 37 0.49 -9.32 8.85
C ARG A 37 1.30 -9.31 10.14
N LYS A 38 2.02 -8.21 10.43
CA LYS A 38 2.77 -8.04 11.68
C LYS A 38 1.86 -8.23 12.91
N LEU A 39 0.69 -7.60 12.87
CA LEU A 39 -0.30 -7.65 13.95
C LEU A 39 -1.14 -8.94 13.97
N LYS A 40 -0.98 -9.82 12.97
CA LYS A 40 -1.81 -11.02 12.75
C LYS A 40 -3.29 -10.69 12.67
N ARG A 41 -3.64 -9.72 11.82
CA ARG A 41 -4.99 -9.19 11.63
C ARG A 41 -5.37 -9.24 10.15
N THR A 42 -6.65 -9.45 9.87
CA THR A 42 -7.21 -9.27 8.53
C THR A 42 -7.28 -7.78 8.20
N LEU A 43 -6.72 -7.39 7.05
CA LEU A 43 -6.74 -6.01 6.58
C LEU A 43 -8.11 -5.66 5.99
N ILE A 44 -8.75 -4.65 6.55
CA ILE A 44 -9.99 -4.06 6.05
C ILE A 44 -9.70 -2.64 5.57
N VAL A 45 -9.98 -2.38 4.30
CA VAL A 45 -9.88 -1.05 3.69
C VAL A 45 -11.27 -0.48 3.42
N GLU A 46 -11.33 0.83 3.19
CA GLU A 46 -12.57 1.49 2.78
C GLU A 46 -13.04 0.96 1.42
N LYS A 47 -14.35 0.74 1.28
CA LYS A 47 -14.97 0.23 0.05
C LYS A 47 -14.58 1.05 -1.18
N THR A 48 -14.57 2.38 -1.05
CA THR A 48 -14.19 3.29 -2.13
C THR A 48 -12.74 3.13 -2.56
N ALA A 49 -11.83 2.87 -1.64
CA ALA A 49 -10.42 2.60 -1.95
C ALA A 49 -10.27 1.26 -2.68
N TYR A 50 -10.98 0.24 -2.20
CA TYR A 50 -11.02 -1.08 -2.82
C TYR A 50 -11.55 -1.02 -4.27
N GLU A 51 -12.70 -0.38 -4.48
CA GLU A 51 -13.30 -0.18 -5.80
C GLU A 51 -12.40 0.62 -6.73
N LYS A 52 -11.77 1.70 -6.23
CA LYS A 52 -10.82 2.51 -7.01
C LYS A 52 -9.62 1.70 -7.47
N MET A 53 -9.05 0.83 -6.63
CA MET A 53 -7.98 -0.06 -7.05
C MET A 53 -8.44 -1.03 -8.13
N GLN A 54 -9.58 -1.71 -7.94
CA GLN A 54 -10.07 -2.68 -8.91
C GLN A 54 -10.40 -2.04 -10.26
N GLN A 55 -11.02 -0.85 -10.28
CA GLN A 55 -11.47 -0.21 -11.51
C GLN A 55 -10.34 0.48 -12.27
N LYS A 56 -9.38 1.08 -11.57
CA LYS A 56 -8.31 1.88 -12.20
C LYS A 56 -6.99 1.14 -12.36
N TYR A 57 -6.74 0.13 -11.52
CA TYR A 57 -5.46 -0.58 -11.44
C TYR A 57 -5.69 -2.09 -11.25
N GLY A 58 -6.68 -2.65 -11.94
CA GLY A 58 -7.08 -4.06 -11.83
C GLY A 58 -5.95 -5.05 -12.16
N GLU A 59 -4.92 -4.60 -12.87
CA GLU A 59 -3.71 -5.35 -13.19
C GLU A 59 -2.86 -5.63 -11.94
N LEU A 60 -3.02 -4.87 -10.86
CA LEU A 60 -2.38 -5.11 -9.56
C LEU A 60 -3.22 -6.07 -8.69
N SER A 61 -3.79 -7.11 -9.29
CA SER A 61 -4.74 -8.01 -8.63
C SER A 61 -4.18 -8.71 -7.39
N ASN A 62 -2.87 -9.02 -7.36
CA ASN A 62 -2.23 -9.68 -6.21
C ASN A 62 -2.22 -8.84 -4.94
N ILE A 63 -2.14 -7.50 -5.04
CA ILE A 63 -2.23 -6.66 -3.84
C ILE A 63 -3.65 -6.72 -3.25
N MET A 64 -4.65 -6.93 -4.12
CA MET A 64 -6.06 -6.95 -3.75
C MET A 64 -6.45 -8.23 -3.01
N THR A 65 -5.75 -9.35 -3.25
CA THR A 65 -6.03 -10.62 -2.53
C THR A 65 -5.75 -10.53 -1.04
N GLU A 66 -4.93 -9.57 -0.61
CA GLU A 66 -4.61 -9.30 0.79
C GLU A 66 -5.50 -8.22 1.41
N THR A 67 -6.45 -7.68 0.65
CA THR A 67 -7.35 -6.64 1.10
C THR A 67 -8.77 -7.16 1.10
N SER A 68 -9.51 -6.83 2.16
CA SER A 68 -10.96 -7.02 2.20
C SER A 68 -11.62 -5.68 2.48
N TRP A 69 -12.90 -5.55 2.13
CA TRP A 69 -13.71 -4.39 2.49
C TRP A 69 -14.95 -4.89 3.21
N ASN A 70 -15.40 -4.15 4.22
CA ASN A 70 -16.62 -4.53 4.93
C ASN A 70 -17.85 -4.09 4.10
N ILE A 71 -18.75 -5.03 3.81
CA ILE A 71 -20.03 -4.79 3.13
C ILE A 71 -21.11 -4.38 4.13
N SER A 72 -21.01 -4.80 5.40
CA SER A 72 -21.94 -4.38 6.43
C SER A 72 -21.54 -2.99 6.93
N ASN A 73 -22.41 -1.99 6.74
CA ASN A 73 -22.36 -0.71 7.44
C ASN A 73 -22.52 -0.86 8.98
N GLU A 74 -22.36 -2.08 9.52
CA GLU A 74 -22.23 -2.31 10.94
C GLU A 74 -20.93 -1.68 11.38
N VAL A 75 -21.08 -0.47 11.91
CA VAL A 75 -20.05 0.34 12.56
C VAL A 75 -19.19 -0.59 13.40
N ILE A 76 -18.04 -0.97 12.84
CA ILE A 76 -17.01 -1.68 13.58
C ILE A 76 -16.65 -0.70 14.68
N SER A 77 -17.04 -0.98 15.94
CA SER A 77 -16.91 -0.02 17.02
C SER A 77 -15.48 0.46 17.02
N PHE A 78 -15.28 1.74 16.69
CA PHE A 78 -13.94 2.29 16.51
C PHE A 78 -13.24 2.18 17.86
N SER A 79 -12.42 1.14 18.00
CA SER A 79 -11.32 1.10 18.95
C SER A 79 -10.48 2.36 18.78
N LYS A 80 -9.62 2.67 19.75
CA LYS A 80 -8.71 3.82 19.69
C LYS A 80 -8.15 4.02 18.27
N VAL A 81 -8.51 5.15 17.66
CA VAL A 81 -8.01 5.52 16.33
C VAL A 81 -6.56 5.92 16.50
N PHE A 82 -5.66 5.14 15.91
CA PHE A 82 -4.27 5.51 15.84
C PHE A 82 -4.10 6.46 14.64
N ASP A 83 -3.99 7.75 14.92
CA ASP A 83 -3.81 8.77 13.89
C ASP A 83 -2.32 8.91 13.56
N TYR A 84 -1.98 8.56 12.32
CA TYR A 84 -0.64 8.73 11.78
C TYR A 84 -0.39 10.18 11.36
N ASN A 85 -0.59 11.14 12.25
CA ASN A 85 -0.44 12.54 11.90
C ASN A 85 1.05 12.91 11.89
N TYR A 86 1.66 12.90 10.70
CA TYR A 86 3.02 13.38 10.51
C TYR A 86 3.06 14.45 9.42
N PHE A 87 3.66 15.60 9.73
CA PHE A 87 3.82 16.74 8.82
C PHE A 87 4.84 16.52 7.69
N HIS A 88 5.46 15.34 7.63
CA HIS A 88 6.48 15.00 6.63
C HIS A 88 6.21 13.63 6.02
N CYS A 89 5.95 13.57 4.72
CA CYS A 89 5.88 12.31 3.99
C CYS A 89 7.21 11.54 4.07
N CYS A 90 7.15 10.25 3.75
CA CYS A 90 8.33 9.39 3.52
C CYS A 90 9.23 9.09 4.73
N ARG A 91 8.87 9.50 5.94
CA ARG A 91 9.55 9.09 7.18
C ARG A 91 8.84 7.91 7.82
N TYR A 92 9.62 7.00 8.39
CA TYR A 92 9.10 5.92 9.24
C TYR A 92 8.84 6.47 10.64
N ASN A 93 7.59 6.42 11.10
CA ASN A 93 7.23 6.78 12.47
C ASN A 93 7.02 5.49 13.30
N THR A 94 7.91 5.32 14.27
CA THR A 94 8.03 4.17 15.17
C THR A 94 6.84 3.97 16.09
N ALA A 95 5.93 4.95 16.19
CA ALA A 95 4.74 4.79 17.00
C ALA A 95 3.81 3.67 16.46
N VAL A 96 3.97 3.26 15.20
CA VAL A 96 3.30 2.08 14.63
C VAL A 96 3.64 0.79 15.39
N ASP A 97 4.83 0.71 15.99
CA ASP A 97 5.25 -0.49 16.74
C ASP A 97 4.47 -0.67 18.04
N ARG A 98 3.88 0.42 18.58
CA ARG A 98 3.03 0.35 19.77
C ARG A 98 1.71 -0.37 19.53
N LEU A 99 1.32 -0.57 18.27
CA LEU A 99 0.10 -1.31 17.92
C LEU A 99 0.20 -2.80 18.28
N ASP A 100 1.40 -3.34 18.44
CA ASP A 100 1.61 -4.74 18.83
C ASP A 100 1.02 -5.03 20.24
N ASP A 101 0.98 -4.02 21.10
CA ASP A 101 0.49 -4.13 22.49
C ASP A 101 -1.05 -4.10 22.60
N TYR A 102 -1.77 -3.81 21.51
CA TYR A 102 -3.22 -3.64 21.53
C TYR A 102 -3.93 -4.99 21.42
N SER A 103 -4.65 -5.36 22.48
CA SER A 103 -5.43 -6.59 22.58
C SER A 103 -6.83 -6.48 21.97
N ASP A 104 -7.27 -5.27 21.57
CA ASP A 104 -8.58 -5.03 20.99
C ASP A 104 -8.83 -5.93 19.75
N PRO A 105 -10.02 -6.53 19.59
CA PRO A 105 -10.35 -7.32 18.40
C PRO A 105 -10.23 -6.53 17.10
N VAL A 106 -10.45 -5.23 17.18
CA VAL A 106 -10.37 -4.28 16.07
C VAL A 106 -9.35 -3.23 16.43
N ILE A 107 -8.50 -2.85 15.47
CA ILE A 107 -7.69 -1.63 15.55
C ILE A 107 -8.04 -0.76 14.34
N SER A 108 -8.29 0.52 14.57
CA SER A 108 -8.50 1.50 13.50
C SER A 108 -7.28 2.41 13.35
N VAL A 109 -6.76 2.53 12.13
CA VAL A 109 -5.60 3.35 11.80
C VAL A 109 -5.97 4.33 10.71
N LYS A 110 -5.62 5.61 10.91
CA LYS A 110 -5.60 6.59 9.82
C LYS A 110 -4.20 6.63 9.24
N ALA A 111 -3.99 5.96 8.12
CA ALA A 111 -2.71 5.95 7.45
C ALA A 111 -2.56 7.23 6.61
N LYS A 112 -1.63 8.10 7.01
CA LYS A 112 -1.16 9.20 6.17
C LYS A 112 0.27 8.90 5.74
N TYR A 113 0.47 8.71 4.44
CA TYR A 113 1.79 8.63 3.83
C TYR A 113 2.70 7.54 4.41
N LEU A 114 2.26 6.27 4.40
CA LEU A 114 3.13 5.10 4.62
C LEU A 114 4.11 4.88 3.44
N GLN A 115 4.77 5.95 2.99
CA GLN A 115 5.54 6.06 1.75
C GLN A 115 7.03 5.73 1.93
N SER A 116 7.34 4.86 2.89
CA SER A 116 8.69 4.39 3.14
C SER A 116 8.72 2.88 3.06
N PHE A 117 9.73 2.32 2.39
CA PHE A 117 9.97 0.87 2.38
C PHE A 117 10.09 0.29 3.79
N LYS A 118 10.44 1.14 4.78
CA LYS A 118 10.53 0.77 6.20
C LYS A 118 9.22 0.21 6.77
N TYR A 119 8.06 0.56 6.21
CA TYR A 119 6.76 0.02 6.66
C TYR A 119 6.51 -1.43 6.26
N PHE A 120 7.17 -1.91 5.21
CA PHE A 120 7.04 -3.27 4.72
C PHE A 120 8.38 -3.99 4.61
N ARG A 121 9.38 -3.53 5.38
CA ARG A 121 10.73 -4.13 5.43
C ARG A 121 10.73 -5.57 5.95
N ASN A 122 9.67 -5.97 6.64
CA ASN A 122 9.47 -7.31 7.16
C ASN A 122 8.92 -8.29 6.12
N LEU A 123 8.40 -7.78 4.98
CA LEU A 123 8.00 -8.63 3.88
C LEU A 123 9.25 -9.08 3.12
N ASN A 124 9.27 -10.34 2.70
CA ASN A 124 10.39 -10.85 1.93
C ASN A 124 10.33 -10.31 0.48
N LEU A 125 11.48 -10.29 -0.21
CA LEU A 125 11.55 -9.70 -1.55
C LEU A 125 10.67 -10.44 -2.58
N SER A 126 10.56 -11.77 -2.49
CA SER A 126 9.68 -12.56 -3.36
C SER A 126 8.21 -12.21 -3.19
N GLU A 127 7.79 -11.95 -1.97
CA GLU A 127 6.43 -11.57 -1.59
C GLU A 127 6.11 -10.16 -2.03
N ILE A 128 7.04 -9.20 -1.84
CA ILE A 128 6.90 -7.85 -2.40
C ILE A 128 6.74 -7.93 -3.92
N ARG A 129 7.58 -8.72 -4.60
CA ARG A 129 7.49 -8.91 -6.06
C ARG A 129 6.20 -9.59 -6.50
N TRP A 130 5.68 -10.51 -5.69
CA TRP A 130 4.41 -11.17 -5.98
C TRP A 130 3.23 -10.21 -5.82
N LEU A 131 3.17 -9.46 -4.71
CA LEU A 131 2.11 -8.46 -4.46
C LEU A 131 2.08 -7.37 -5.53
N LEU A 132 3.25 -6.92 -5.99
CA LEU A 132 3.39 -5.94 -7.06
C LEU A 132 3.39 -6.57 -8.47
N GLY A 133 3.19 -7.89 -8.54
CA GLY A 133 3.12 -8.61 -9.79
C GLY A 133 1.87 -8.22 -10.56
N VAL A 134 2.04 -7.90 -11.83
CA VAL A 134 0.94 -7.66 -12.78
C VAL A 134 0.64 -8.90 -13.60
N ASP A 135 -0.48 -8.91 -14.31
CA ASP A 135 -0.86 -10.01 -15.21
C ASP A 135 0.12 -10.20 -16.38
N ASP A 136 0.04 -11.37 -17.02
CA ASP A 136 0.95 -11.76 -18.10
C ASP A 136 0.83 -10.87 -19.35
N ASN A 137 -0.34 -10.29 -19.59
CA ASN A 137 -0.55 -9.37 -20.71
C ASN A 137 0.26 -8.08 -20.51
N LEU A 138 0.17 -7.45 -19.34
CA LEU A 138 0.94 -6.26 -19.04
C LEU A 138 2.44 -6.55 -18.94
N ARG A 139 2.83 -7.75 -18.45
CA ARG A 139 4.22 -8.20 -18.49
C ARG A 139 4.75 -8.34 -19.92
N SER A 140 3.98 -8.90 -20.83
CA SER A 140 4.37 -9.02 -22.25
C SER A 140 4.48 -7.64 -22.88
N ILE A 141 3.51 -6.74 -22.66
CA ILE A 141 3.60 -5.36 -23.16
C ILE A 141 4.88 -4.68 -22.66
N ALA A 142 5.20 -4.79 -21.38
CA ALA A 142 6.40 -4.19 -20.81
C ALA A 142 7.69 -4.79 -21.40
N ARG A 143 7.73 -6.11 -21.60
CA ARG A 143 8.89 -6.83 -22.13
C ARG A 143 9.11 -6.57 -23.62
N ASP A 144 8.03 -6.53 -24.40
CA ASP A 144 8.10 -6.64 -25.86
C ASP A 144 7.90 -5.28 -26.55
N LYS A 145 7.29 -4.30 -25.87
CA LYS A 145 6.95 -2.98 -26.46
C LYS A 145 7.64 -1.79 -25.80
N LEU A 146 7.99 -1.88 -24.52
CA LEU A 146 8.59 -0.75 -23.78
C LEU A 146 10.11 -0.85 -23.68
N ILE A 147 10.64 -2.07 -23.73
CA ILE A 147 12.05 -2.36 -23.62
C ILE A 147 12.39 -3.29 -24.78
N ASP A 148 13.50 -3.06 -25.48
CA ASP A 148 14.04 -4.01 -26.46
C ASP A 148 15.09 -4.88 -25.74
N PRO A 149 14.78 -6.16 -25.41
CA PRO A 149 15.71 -7.01 -24.68
C PRO A 149 16.99 -7.28 -25.47
N ALA A 150 16.91 -7.38 -26.80
CA ALA A 150 18.07 -7.62 -27.66
C ALA A 150 19.00 -6.40 -27.69
N LYS A 151 18.44 -5.19 -27.66
CA LYS A 151 19.22 -3.96 -27.51
C LYS A 151 19.88 -3.85 -26.14
N LEU A 152 19.15 -4.19 -25.07
CA LEU A 152 19.69 -4.16 -23.71
C LEU A 152 20.74 -5.24 -23.45
N ALA A 153 20.63 -6.41 -24.09
CA ALA A 153 21.56 -7.52 -23.92
C ALA A 153 23.00 -7.17 -24.35
N LYS A 154 23.19 -6.13 -25.18
CA LYS A 154 24.50 -5.66 -25.65
C LYS A 154 25.30 -4.89 -24.60
N PHE A 155 24.71 -4.55 -23.46
CA PHE A 155 25.35 -3.76 -22.42
C PHE A 155 25.49 -4.56 -21.14
N ASP A 156 26.72 -4.69 -20.63
CA ASP A 156 27.00 -5.36 -19.36
C ASP A 156 26.46 -4.57 -18.16
N HIS A 157 26.48 -3.23 -18.26
CA HIS A 157 25.97 -2.33 -17.24
C HIS A 157 24.79 -1.50 -17.77
N LYS A 158 23.72 -1.41 -16.97
CA LYS A 158 22.49 -0.71 -17.34
C LYS A 158 22.12 0.26 -16.22
N LEU A 159 22.09 1.56 -16.54
CA LEU A 159 21.64 2.59 -15.61
C LEU A 159 20.19 2.96 -15.91
N CYS A 160 19.28 2.64 -15.00
CA CYS A 160 17.86 2.97 -15.11
C CYS A 160 17.59 4.29 -14.37
N VAL A 161 17.41 5.38 -15.11
CA VAL A 161 17.17 6.71 -14.53
C VAL A 161 15.69 7.04 -14.55
N HIS A 162 15.12 7.32 -13.38
CA HIS A 162 13.79 7.91 -13.25
C HIS A 162 13.93 9.38 -12.82
N SER A 163 13.58 10.31 -13.73
CA SER A 163 13.53 11.74 -13.43
C SER A 163 12.07 12.18 -13.27
N ARG A 164 11.63 12.40 -12.03
CA ARG A 164 10.32 13.01 -11.75
C ARG A 164 10.37 14.50 -12.12
N ARG A 165 9.42 14.96 -12.94
CA ARG A 165 9.25 16.35 -13.40
C ARG A 165 7.75 16.69 -13.40
N GLY A 166 7.40 17.95 -13.69
CA GLY A 166 6.01 18.39 -13.80
C GLY A 166 5.50 19.06 -12.52
N ASP A 167 4.47 18.49 -11.90
CA ASP A 167 3.83 18.95 -10.66
C ASP A 167 4.82 19.22 -9.52
N PHE A 168 5.92 18.47 -9.48
CA PHE A 168 6.96 18.58 -8.46
C PHE A 168 7.91 19.77 -8.62
N LEU A 169 7.91 20.46 -9.77
CA LEU A 169 8.78 21.64 -9.97
C LEU A 169 8.29 22.85 -9.19
N HIS A 170 6.98 22.95 -8.92
CA HIS A 170 6.38 24.05 -8.15
C HIS A 170 6.33 23.81 -6.64
N SER A 171 6.68 22.61 -6.16
CA SER A 171 6.64 22.27 -4.73
C SER A 171 7.83 22.81 -3.91
N TYR A 172 8.78 23.48 -4.55
CA TYR A 172 9.93 24.13 -3.90
C TYR A 172 9.81 25.67 -3.87
N GLU A 173 8.75 26.23 -4.45
CA GLU A 173 8.49 27.68 -4.46
C GLU A 173 7.46 28.11 -3.39
N GLN A 174 7.18 27.25 -2.40
CA GLN A 174 6.31 27.55 -1.25
C GLN A 174 7.03 27.36 0.08
#